data_AF-X1PA08-F1
#
_entry.id   AF-X1PA08-F1
#
_cell.length_a   1.000
_cell.length_b   1.000
_cell.length_c   1.000
_cell.angle_alpha   90.00
_cell.angle_beta   90.00
_cell.angle_gamma   90.00
#
_symmetry.space_group_name_H-M   'P 1'
#
loop_
_entity.id
_entity.type
_entity.pdbx_description
1 polymer ?
#
loop_
_entity_poly.entity_id
_entity_poly.type
_entity_poly.pdbx_seq_one_letter_code
_entity_poly.pdbx_strand_id
1 'polypeptide(L)' 'MKNANKHIVVCLGASMVRGQVSYNFVNLLDQRMAEDGFQFINAGVAGDQAYNVLMRLDSVIDYQP' A
#
# COMPACT_ATOMS: atom_id res chain seq x y z
N MET A 1 14.78 22.24 -3.92
CA MET A 1 13.88 21.12 -4.29
C MET A 1 13.26 20.63 -2.99
N LYS A 2 11.94 20.63 -2.86
CA LYS A 2 11.26 20.30 -1.59
C LYS A 2 11.51 18.83 -1.24
N ASN A 3 12.42 18.58 -0.28
CA ASN A 3 12.38 17.38 0.55
C ASN A 3 11.16 17.52 1.48
N ALA A 4 9.97 17.26 0.96
CA ALA A 4 8.78 17.11 1.79
C ALA A 4 8.79 15.68 2.33
N ASN A 5 8.71 15.53 3.66
CA ASN A 5 8.45 14.23 4.29
C ASN A 5 7.16 13.69 3.67
N LYS A 6 7.25 12.60 2.90
CA LYS A 6 6.06 12.01 2.28
C LYS A 6 5.26 11.26 3.33
N HIS A 7 3.93 11.39 3.28
CA HIS A 7 3.02 10.54 4.06
C HIS A 7 2.93 9.17 3.40
N ILE A 8 3.51 8.16 4.06
CA ILE A 8 3.50 6.79 3.56
C ILE A 8 2.13 6.18 3.88
N VAL A 9 1.51 5.53 2.90
CA VAL A 9 0.26 4.81 3.08
C VAL A 9 0.44 3.40 2.55
N VAL A 10 0.44 2.41 3.44
CA VAL A 10 0.53 1.01 3.03
C VAL A 10 -0.88 0.43 2.89
N CYS A 11 -1.27 0.06 1.67
CA CYS A 11 -2.52 -0.64 1.41
C CYS A 11 -2.31 -2.14 1.66
N LEU A 12 -2.91 -2.64 2.75
CA LEU A 12 -2.80 -4.02 3.20
C LEU A 12 -4.06 -4.82 2.86
N GLY A 13 -3.90 -6.00 2.27
CA GLY A 13 -5.04 -6.88 2.00
C GLY A 13 -4.72 -8.01 1.03
N ALA A 14 -5.75 -8.48 0.34
CA ALA A 14 -5.69 -9.66 -0.51
C ALA A 14 -5.64 -9.32 -2.02
N SER A 15 -6.34 -10.10 -2.85
CA SER A 15 -6.37 -9.94 -4.31
C SER A 15 -6.91 -8.58 -4.79
N MET A 16 -7.89 -8.00 -4.10
CA MET A 16 -8.44 -6.68 -4.45
C MET A 16 -7.40 -5.56 -4.29
N VAL A 17 -6.58 -5.63 -3.24
CA VAL A 17 -5.47 -4.70 -3.01
C VAL A 17 -4.34 -4.96 -3.99
N ARG A 18 -4.00 -6.24 -4.22
CA ARG A 18 -2.96 -6.63 -5.18
C ARG A 18 -3.29 -6.16 -6.60
N GLY A 19 -4.58 -6.13 -6.97
CA GLY A 19 -5.08 -5.47 -8.17
C GLY A 19 -4.55 -6.05 -9.48
N GLN A 20 -4.23 -7.34 -9.52
CA GLN A 20 -3.67 -8.01 -10.71
C GLN A 20 -4.71 -8.43 -11.76
N VAL A 21 -5.88 -8.91 -11.32
CA VAL A 21 -6.96 -9.35 -12.23
C VAL A 21 -7.83 -8.15 -12.63
N SER A 22 -8.14 -7.30 -11.66
CA SER A 22 -8.82 -6.04 -11.87
C SER A 22 -7.77 -4.92 -12.04
N TYR A 23 -8.10 -3.71 -11.59
CA TYR A 23 -7.22 -2.56 -11.68
C TYR A 23 -6.46 -2.35 -10.37
N ASN A 24 -5.17 -1.98 -10.45
CA ASN A 24 -4.35 -1.64 -9.30
C ASN A 24 -4.67 -0.21 -8.83
N PHE A 25 -5.66 -0.08 -7.95
CA PHE A 25 -6.06 1.23 -7.41
C PHE A 25 -4.98 1.88 -6.55
N VAL A 26 -4.05 1.10 -5.97
CA VAL A 26 -2.96 1.65 -5.15
C VAL A 26 -2.05 2.53 -6.02
N ASN A 27 -1.72 2.07 -7.22
CA ASN A 27 -0.95 2.88 -8.18
C ASN A 27 -1.72 4.13 -8.63
N LEU A 28 -3.04 4.05 -8.76
CA LEU A 28 -3.87 5.20 -9.10
C LEU A 28 -3.84 6.26 -8.01
N LEU A 29 -3.92 5.85 -6.74
CA LEU A 29 -3.83 6.75 -5.60
C LEU A 29 -2.45 7.38 -5.50
N ASP A 30 -1.38 6.59 -5.69
CA ASP A 30 -0.01 7.09 -5.73
C ASP A 30 0.15 8.21 -6.78
N GLN A 31 -0.32 7.96 -8.01
CA GLN A 31 -0.25 8.94 -9.09
C GLN A 31 -1.06 10.21 -8.81
N ARG A 32 -2.26 10.08 -8.24
CA ARG A 32 -3.16 11.22 -8.01
C ARG A 32 -2.75 12.08 -6.82
N MET A 33 -2.09 11.49 -5.82
CA MET A 33 -1.80 12.15 -4.54
C MET A 33 -0.30 12.38 -4.31
N ALA A 34 0.56 12.06 -5.28
CA ALA A 34 1.99 12.31 -5.19
C ALA A 34 2.32 13.80 -4.98
N GLU A 35 1.60 14.70 -5.66
CA GLU A 35 1.79 16.15 -5.51
C GLU A 35 1.30 16.67 -4.16
N ASP A 36 0.34 15.98 -3.54
CA ASP A 36 -0.16 16.24 -2.18
C ASP A 36 0.78 15.69 -1.09
N GLY A 37 1.90 15.08 -1.48
CA GLY A 37 2.91 14.57 -0.57
C GLY A 37 2.64 13.16 -0.04
N PHE A 38 1.77 12.37 -0.69
CA PHE A 38 1.55 10.97 -0.32
C PHE A 38 2.43 10.02 -1.13
N GLN A 39 2.73 8.86 -0.54
CA GLN A 39 3.33 7.71 -1.21
C GLN A 39 2.55 6.46 -0.84
N PHE A 40 1.99 5.77 -1.82
CA PHE A 40 1.22 4.56 -1.59
C PHE A 40 2.05 3.30 -1.87
N ILE A 41 1.96 2.31 -0.97
CA ILE A 41 2.67 1.03 -1.06
C ILE A 41 1.65 -0.09 -1.15
N ASN A 42 1.76 -0.95 -2.17
CA ASN A 42 0.87 -2.09 -2.36
C ASN A 42 1.39 -3.31 -1.59
N ALA A 43 0.79 -3.62 -0.45
CA ALA A 43 1.06 -4.81 0.35
C ALA A 43 -0.04 -5.89 0.17
N GLY A 44 -0.65 -5.95 -1.01
CA GLY A 44 -1.68 -6.92 -1.37
C GLY A 44 -1.12 -8.30 -1.77
N VAL A 45 -1.57 -9.36 -1.11
CA VAL A 45 -1.16 -10.76 -1.41
C VAL A 45 -2.39 -11.60 -1.72
N ALA A 46 -2.48 -12.15 -2.93
CA ALA A 46 -3.65 -12.93 -3.33
C ALA A 46 -3.84 -14.16 -2.43
N GLY A 47 -5.07 -14.38 -1.96
CA GLY A 47 -5.39 -15.49 -1.06
C GLY A 47 -5.14 -15.20 0.42
N ASP A 48 -4.63 -14.01 0.79
CA ASP A 48 -4.51 -13.64 2.19
C ASP A 48 -5.87 -13.59 2.89
N GLN A 49 -5.93 -14.26 4.04
CA GLN A 49 -6.95 -14.06 5.05
C GLN A 49 -6.42 -13.13 6.15
N ALA A 50 -7.29 -12.66 7.05
CA ALA A 50 -6.89 -11.81 8.18
C ALA A 50 -5.77 -12.44 9.03
N TYR A 51 -5.76 -13.77 9.18
CA TYR A 51 -4.68 -14.50 9.85
C TYR A 51 -3.32 -14.30 9.17
N ASN A 52 -3.24 -14.49 7.85
CA ASN A 52 -1.99 -14.31 7.09
C ASN A 52 -1.49 -12.86 7.18
N VAL A 53 -2.43 -11.91 7.14
CA VAL A 53 -2.14 -10.48 7.33
C VAL A 53 -1.51 -10.23 8.70
N LEU A 54 -2.08 -10.78 9.77
CA LEU A 54 -1.52 -10.65 11.12
C LEU A 54 -0.10 -11.22 11.21
N MET A 55 0.14 -12.38 10.59
CA MET A 55 1.45 -13.05 10.60
C MET A 55 2.57 -12.25 9.91
N ARG A 56 2.23 -11.29 9.05
CA ARG A 56 3.21 -10.44 8.34
C ARG A 56 3.07 -8.95 8.67
N LEU A 57 2.31 -8.60 9.69
CA LEU A 57 2.01 -7.20 9.99
C LEU A 57 3.27 -6.42 10.35
N ASP A 58 4.24 -7.05 11.01
CA ASP A 58 5.50 -6.39 11.37
C ASP A 58 6.24 -5.85 10.14
N SER A 59 6.33 -6.62 9.05
CA SER A 59 6.99 -6.15 7.81
C SER A 59 6.21 -5.03 7.10
N VAL A 60 4.93 -4.88 7.39
CA VAL A 60 4.09 -3.77 6.91
C VAL A 60 4.33 -2.53 7.76
N ILE A 61 4.47 -2.69 9.07
CA ILE A 61 4.75 -1.59 10.01
C ILE A 61 6.17 -1.04 9.82
N ASP A 62 7.12 -1.87 9.38
CA ASP A 62 8.50 -1.45 9.08
C ASP A 62 8.61 -0.34 8.01
N TYR A 63 7.57 -0.17 7.19
CA TYR A 63 7.48 0.96 6.25
C TYR A 63 7.20 2.31 6.93
N GLN A 64 6.89 2.31 8.23
CA GLN A 64 6.48 3.48 9.02
C GLN A 64 5.36 4.29 8.33
N PRO A 65 4.21 3.66 8.02
CA PRO A 65 3.05 4.33 7.46
C PRO A 65 2.47 5.39 8.40
#